data_AF-A0A0J7AXC1-F1
#
_entry.id   AF-A0A0J7AXC1-F1
#
_cell.length_a   1.000
_cell.length_b   1.000
_cell.length_c   1.000
_cell.angle_alpha   90.00
_cell.angle_beta   90.00
_cell.angle_gamma   90.00
#
_symmetry.space_group_name_H-M   'P 1'
#
loop_
_entity.id
_entity.type
_entity.pdbx_description
1 polymer ?
#
loop_
_entity_poly.entity_id
_entity_poly.type
_entity_poly.pdbx_seq_one_letter_code
_entity_poly.pdbx_strand_id
1 'polypeptide(L)'
;MPSSFGSELDVLKVVKFISLQENKSSLMLKQLELDLLYYFLPKLEIYRANTTGAPGQQNQVNFLFLLIKFILTTYQPTTEQLASQLASGQATWDILWAIFKPGSIIYTKYFGMKKPRCIVLNATEEKTRFNDVEYYSLNCSYINYDRKVLEKASMELKIKKF
;
A
#
# COMPACT_ATOMS: atom_id res chain seq x y z
N MET A 1 -29.97 -15.11 -6.01
CA MET A 1 -29.04 -14.78 -7.11
C MET A 1 -28.09 -13.70 -6.63
N PRO A 2 -26.78 -13.76 -6.95
CA PRO A 2 -25.79 -14.36 -6.05
C PRO A 2 -24.91 -13.38 -5.24
N SER A 3 -24.61 -13.81 -4.00
CA SER A 3 -23.39 -13.66 -3.18
C SER A 3 -22.28 -12.68 -3.59
N SER A 4 -22.02 -11.68 -2.74
CA SER A 4 -20.82 -10.81 -2.77
C SER A 4 -19.71 -11.22 -1.78
N PHE A 5 -19.76 -12.44 -1.21
CA PHE A 5 -18.73 -12.96 -0.29
C PHE A 5 -17.44 -13.46 -0.99
N GLY A 6 -17.26 -13.15 -2.28
CA GLY A 6 -16.19 -13.72 -3.10
C GLY A 6 -14.81 -13.09 -2.95
N SER A 7 -14.67 -11.87 -2.42
CA SER A 7 -13.41 -11.12 -2.50
C SER A 7 -12.47 -11.27 -1.29
N GLU A 8 -12.97 -11.71 -0.13
CA GLU A 8 -12.13 -11.84 1.09
C GLU A 8 -11.42 -13.20 1.18
N LEU A 9 -12.00 -14.24 0.60
CA LEU A 9 -11.40 -15.58 0.53
C LEU A 9 -10.21 -15.67 -0.45
N ASP A 10 -10.10 -14.73 -1.40
CA ASP A 10 -9.00 -14.70 -2.36
C ASP A 10 -7.68 -14.22 -1.74
N VAL A 11 -7.74 -13.32 -0.74
CA VAL A 11 -6.52 -12.84 -0.06
C VAL A 11 -5.81 -13.99 0.67
N LEU A 12 -6.58 -14.90 1.27
CA LEU A 12 -6.03 -16.06 1.99
C LEU A 12 -5.51 -17.17 1.06
N LYS A 13 -5.89 -17.18 -0.23
CA LYS A 13 -5.29 -18.09 -1.22
C LYS A 13 -3.90 -17.63 -1.67
N VAL A 14 -3.66 -16.32 -1.70
CA VAL A 14 -2.36 -15.74 -2.07
C VAL A 14 -1.26 -16.12 -1.08
N VAL A 15 -1.58 -16.25 0.20
CA VAL A 15 -0.61 -16.51 1.28
C VAL A 15 -0.09 -17.96 1.30
N LYS A 16 -0.68 -18.89 0.52
CA LYS A 16 -0.28 -20.32 0.53
C LYS A 16 1.01 -20.65 -0.21
N PHE A 17 1.70 -19.69 -0.83
CA PHE A 17 2.85 -19.98 -1.70
C PHE A 17 4.08 -19.10 -1.42
N ILE A 18 4.56 -19.06 -0.17
CA ILE A 18 5.88 -18.50 0.11
C ILE A 18 6.91 -19.64 0.00
N SER A 19 7.52 -19.77 -1.17
CA SER A 19 8.59 -20.73 -1.45
C SER A 19 9.92 -20.27 -0.83
N LEU A 20 10.55 -21.14 -0.05
CA LEU A 20 11.85 -20.94 0.59
C LEU A 20 13.02 -21.23 -0.37
N GLN A 21 13.18 -20.39 -1.39
CA GLN A 21 14.42 -20.32 -2.17
C GLN A 21 14.90 -18.88 -2.14
N GLU A 22 15.95 -18.63 -1.35
CA GLU A 22 16.44 -17.29 -1.05
C GLU A 22 17.50 -16.86 -2.06
N ASN A 23 17.05 -16.06 -3.03
CA ASN A 23 17.88 -15.19 -3.84
C ASN A 23 17.52 -13.72 -3.50
N LYS A 24 18.38 -12.74 -3.81
CA LYS A 24 18.15 -11.30 -3.59
C LYS A 24 16.79 -10.82 -4.13
N SER A 25 16.37 -11.32 -5.29
CA SER A 25 15.05 -11.02 -5.87
C SER A 25 13.89 -11.62 -5.05
N SER A 26 14.09 -12.79 -4.46
CA SER A 26 13.13 -13.46 -3.57
C SER A 26 13.02 -12.72 -2.23
N LEU A 27 14.12 -12.18 -1.70
CA LEU A 27 14.10 -11.33 -0.50
C LEU A 27 13.36 -10.01 -0.73
N MET A 28 13.55 -9.35 -1.88
CA MET A 28 12.78 -8.16 -2.23
C MET A 28 11.29 -8.45 -2.47
N LEU A 29 10.96 -9.59 -3.09
CA LEU A 29 9.58 -10.04 -3.23
C LEU A 29 8.93 -10.32 -1.87
N LYS A 30 9.63 -11.00 -0.94
CA LYS A 30 9.15 -11.23 0.43
C LYS A 30 8.92 -9.92 1.20
N GLN A 31 9.82 -8.93 1.06
CA GLN A 31 9.65 -7.63 1.70
C GLN A 31 8.40 -6.91 1.16
N LEU A 32 8.20 -6.92 -0.15
CA LEU A 32 7.01 -6.35 -0.77
C LEU A 32 5.72 -7.03 -0.29
N GLU A 33 5.72 -8.36 -0.15
CA GLU A 33 4.60 -9.13 0.39
C GLU A 33 4.29 -8.77 1.85
N LEU A 34 5.31 -8.55 2.67
CA LEU A 34 5.15 -8.11 4.06
C LEU A 34 4.63 -6.67 4.14
N ASP A 35 5.14 -5.77 3.30
CA ASP A 35 4.74 -4.36 3.27
C ASP A 35 3.27 -4.21 2.84
N LEU A 36 2.78 -5.11 1.98
CA LEU A 36 1.35 -5.20 1.67
C LEU A 36 0.52 -5.47 2.93
N LEU A 37 0.95 -6.37 3.83
CA LEU A 37 0.21 -6.68 5.06
C LEU A 37 0.06 -5.44 5.96
N TYR A 38 1.08 -4.58 6.02
CA TYR A 38 1.00 -3.33 6.77
C TYR A 38 -0.15 -2.44 6.27
N TYR A 39 -0.36 -2.32 4.96
CA TYR A 39 -1.47 -1.53 4.42
C TYR A 39 -2.86 -2.09 4.76
N PHE A 40 -2.97 -3.40 4.97
CA PHE A 40 -4.23 -4.08 5.31
C PHE A 40 -4.51 -4.09 6.82
N LEU A 41 -3.55 -3.71 7.65
CA LEU A 41 -3.68 -3.73 9.11
C LEU A 41 -4.99 -3.11 9.63
N PRO A 42 -5.43 -1.90 9.20
CA PRO A 42 -6.70 -1.33 9.67
C PRO A 42 -7.92 -2.20 9.32
N LYS A 43 -7.92 -2.83 8.13
CA LYS A 43 -9.01 -3.71 7.69
C LYS A 43 -9.01 -5.01 8.51
N LEU A 44 -7.84 -5.55 8.82
CA LEU A 44 -7.70 -6.74 9.68
C LEU A 44 -8.21 -6.47 11.10
N GLU A 45 -7.95 -5.29 11.65
CA GLU A 45 -8.46 -4.90 12.98
C GLU A 45 -9.98 -4.74 13.00
N ILE A 46 -10.56 -4.11 11.97
CA ILE A 46 -12.02 -4.01 11.81
C ILE A 46 -12.64 -5.41 11.70
N TYR A 47 -12.06 -6.27 10.87
CA TYR A 47 -12.54 -7.64 10.71
C TYR A 47 -12.47 -8.43 12.03
N ARG A 48 -11.38 -8.29 12.81
CA ARG A 48 -11.27 -8.88 14.16
C ARG A 48 -12.37 -8.38 15.09
N ALA A 49 -12.63 -7.08 15.11
CA ALA A 49 -13.67 -6.49 15.96
C ALA A 49 -15.06 -7.07 15.62
N ASN A 50 -15.35 -7.29 14.34
CA ASN A 50 -16.61 -7.85 13.88
C ASN A 50 -16.77 -9.36 14.11
N THR A 51 -15.67 -10.11 14.26
CA THR A 51 -15.68 -11.58 14.38
C THR A 51 -15.59 -12.11 15.80
N THR A 52 -15.32 -11.25 16.79
CA THR A 52 -15.13 -11.63 18.20
C THR A 52 -16.40 -12.22 18.87
N GLY A 53 -17.58 -12.12 18.24
CA GLY A 53 -18.85 -12.67 18.76
C GLY A 53 -19.39 -13.93 18.07
N ALA A 54 -18.68 -14.51 17.09
CA ALA A 54 -19.21 -15.62 16.29
C ALA A 54 -18.90 -17.00 16.92
N PRO A 55 -19.91 -17.82 17.30
CA PRO A 55 -19.66 -19.16 17.83
C PRO A 55 -19.08 -20.08 16.75
N GLY A 56 -18.01 -20.82 17.09
CA GLY A 56 -17.41 -21.86 16.23
C GLY A 56 -16.14 -21.46 15.45
N GLN A 57 -15.65 -20.22 15.57
CA GLN A 57 -14.47 -19.73 14.82
C GLN A 57 -13.24 -19.41 15.69
N GLN A 58 -13.18 -19.92 16.93
CA GLN A 58 -12.14 -19.56 17.92
C GLN A 58 -10.70 -19.67 17.36
N ASN A 59 -10.40 -20.72 16.60
CA ASN A 59 -9.08 -20.92 16.01
C ASN A 59 -8.73 -19.85 14.96
N GLN A 60 -9.68 -19.47 14.12
CA GLN A 60 -9.47 -18.44 13.09
C GLN A 60 -9.26 -17.06 13.72
N VAL A 61 -10.01 -16.75 14.77
CA VAL A 61 -9.85 -15.51 15.56
C VAL A 61 -8.46 -15.47 16.21
N ASN A 62 -7.97 -16.60 16.75
CA ASN A 62 -6.63 -16.68 17.33
C ASN A 62 -5.53 -16.48 16.27
N PHE A 63 -5.63 -17.10 15.10
CA PHE A 63 -4.66 -16.90 14.01
C PHE A 63 -4.63 -15.44 13.54
N LEU A 64 -5.80 -14.82 13.37
CA LEU A 64 -5.91 -13.42 13.01
C LEU A 64 -5.28 -12.51 14.07
N PHE A 65 -5.50 -12.80 15.35
CA PHE A 65 -4.89 -12.06 16.45
C PHE A 65 -3.36 -12.13 16.41
N LEU A 66 -2.79 -13.33 16.20
CA LEU A 66 -1.34 -13.52 16.09
C LEU A 66 -0.77 -12.79 14.87
N LEU A 67 -1.46 -12.82 13.72
CA LEU A 67 -1.05 -12.09 12.52
C LEU A 67 -1.04 -10.57 12.76
N ILE A 68 -2.11 -10.01 13.34
CA ILE A 68 -2.19 -8.59 13.66
C ILE A 68 -1.06 -8.20 14.63
N LYS A 69 -0.82 -9.01 15.67
CA LYS A 69 0.26 -8.78 16.63
C LYS A 69 1.63 -8.81 15.95
N PHE A 70 1.86 -9.78 15.05
CA PHE A 70 3.10 -9.86 14.28
C PHE A 70 3.32 -8.61 13.43
N ILE A 71 2.31 -8.14 12.70
CA ILE A 71 2.41 -6.94 11.85
C ILE A 71 2.70 -5.71 12.73
N LEU A 72 1.96 -5.53 13.85
CA LEU A 72 2.16 -4.41 14.77
C LEU A 72 3.58 -4.39 15.35
N THR A 73 4.08 -5.53 15.85
CA THR A 73 5.44 -5.59 16.40
C THR A 73 6.50 -5.34 15.32
N THR A 74 6.33 -5.94 14.14
CA THR A 74 7.32 -5.83 13.06
C THR A 74 7.41 -4.39 12.51
N TYR A 75 6.26 -3.71 12.37
CA TYR A 75 6.19 -2.37 11.79
C TYR A 75 6.06 -1.25 12.83
N GLN A 76 6.28 -1.53 14.12
CA GLN A 76 6.30 -0.50 15.16
C GLN A 76 7.31 0.62 14.82
N PRO A 77 8.58 0.32 14.44
CA PRO A 77 9.53 1.38 14.11
C PRO A 77 9.07 2.24 12.92
N THR A 78 8.53 1.60 11.89
CA THR A 78 7.96 2.27 10.71
C THR A 78 6.79 3.18 11.09
N THR A 79 5.91 2.72 11.98
CA THR A 79 4.73 3.47 12.43
C THR A 79 5.14 4.70 13.22
N GLU A 80 6.11 4.56 14.13
CA GLU A 80 6.67 5.66 14.91
C GLU A 80 7.40 6.69 14.02
N GLN A 81 8.20 6.21 13.07
CA GLN A 81 8.86 7.06 12.09
C GLN A 81 7.84 7.84 11.25
N LEU A 82 6.81 7.16 10.75
CA LEU A 82 5.75 7.79 9.96
C LEU A 82 5.01 8.86 10.78
N ALA A 83 4.66 8.57 12.03
CA ALA A 83 3.99 9.54 12.91
C ALA A 83 4.85 10.79 13.15
N SER A 84 6.14 10.60 13.43
CA SER A 84 7.11 11.70 13.60
C SER A 84 7.24 12.56 12.34
N GLN A 85 7.33 11.93 11.17
CA GLN A 85 7.49 12.60 9.88
C GLN A 85 6.22 13.33 9.41
N LEU A 86 5.04 12.77 9.70
CA LEU A 86 3.77 13.46 9.47
C LEU A 86 3.66 14.71 10.35
N ALA A 87 4.13 14.66 11.60
CA ALA A 87 4.13 15.81 12.51
C ALA A 87 5.11 16.91 12.07
N SER A 88 6.27 16.54 11.52
CA SER A 88 7.27 17.51 11.03
C SER A 88 7.02 18.00 9.60
N GLY A 89 6.18 17.29 8.83
CA GLY A 89 5.96 17.55 7.40
C GLY A 89 7.15 17.16 6.51
N GLN A 90 8.08 16.35 7.00
CA GLN A 90 9.27 15.92 6.28
C GLN A 90 9.30 14.40 6.17
N ALA A 91 9.41 13.87 4.94
CA ALA A 91 9.52 12.44 4.69
C ALA A 91 10.96 12.05 4.32
N THR A 92 11.40 10.86 4.74
CA THR A 92 12.65 10.24 4.25
C THR A 92 12.40 9.30 3.08
N TRP A 93 13.43 9.00 2.30
CA TRP A 93 13.33 8.07 1.17
C TRP A 93 12.76 6.71 1.56
N ASP A 94 13.28 6.13 2.64
CA ASP A 94 12.97 4.75 3.05
C ASP A 94 11.53 4.56 3.55
N ILE A 95 10.81 5.66 3.84
CA ILE A 95 9.43 5.61 4.31
C ILE A 95 8.41 5.83 3.18
N LEU A 96 8.86 6.19 1.98
CA LEU A 96 7.97 6.61 0.89
C LEU A 96 6.97 5.51 0.53
N TRP A 97 7.37 4.25 0.63
CA TRP A 97 6.46 3.12 0.44
C TRP A 97 5.30 3.18 1.44
N ALA A 98 5.55 3.44 2.73
CA ALA A 98 4.51 3.49 3.75
C ALA A 98 3.56 4.68 3.56
N ILE A 99 4.07 5.82 3.04
CA ILE A 99 3.27 7.01 2.72
C ILE A 99 2.39 6.77 1.48
N PHE A 100 2.98 6.26 0.40
CA PHE A 100 2.33 6.12 -0.89
C PHE A 100 1.67 4.75 -1.06
N LYS A 101 0.60 4.54 -0.28
CA LYS A 101 -0.21 3.32 -0.37
C LYS A 101 -0.98 3.25 -1.71
N PRO A 102 -0.79 2.19 -2.53
CA PRO A 102 -1.58 1.98 -3.74
C PRO A 102 -3.10 1.97 -3.48
N GLY A 103 -3.87 2.53 -4.41
CA GLY A 103 -5.31 2.74 -4.31
C GLY A 103 -5.71 4.01 -3.54
N SER A 104 -4.76 4.74 -2.95
CA SER A 104 -5.05 5.97 -2.22
C SER A 104 -5.29 7.15 -3.17
N ILE A 105 -6.11 8.11 -2.73
CA ILE A 105 -6.31 9.38 -3.43
C ILE A 105 -5.31 10.39 -2.88
N ILE A 106 -4.48 10.95 -3.77
CA ILE A 106 -3.51 11.98 -3.44
C ILE A 106 -4.03 13.31 -3.96
N TYR A 107 -4.03 14.32 -3.09
CA TYR A 107 -4.23 15.70 -3.50
C TYR A 107 -2.87 16.33 -3.78
N THR A 108 -2.66 16.81 -5.01
CA THR A 108 -1.43 17.50 -5.38
C THR A 108 -1.73 18.84 -6.04
N LYS A 109 -1.02 19.87 -5.61
CA LYS A 109 -1.11 21.23 -6.16
C LYS A 109 -0.04 21.49 -7.23
N TYR A 110 0.94 20.61 -7.44
CA TYR A 110 2.04 20.89 -8.37
C TYR A 110 2.89 19.69 -8.81
N PHE A 111 2.80 19.34 -10.10
CA PHE A 111 3.80 18.68 -10.95
C PHE A 111 3.48 19.09 -12.40
N GLY A 112 3.70 20.37 -12.74
CA GLY A 112 3.46 20.91 -14.09
C GLY A 112 2.00 21.25 -14.44
N MET A 113 1.03 21.06 -13.53
CA MET A 113 -0.37 21.45 -13.74
C MET A 113 -0.72 22.78 -13.04
N LYS A 114 -1.39 23.68 -13.77
CA LYS A 114 -1.82 25.00 -13.26
C LYS A 114 -2.94 24.95 -12.21
N LYS A 115 -3.57 23.79 -11.99
CA LYS A 115 -4.71 23.61 -11.08
C LYS A 115 -4.49 22.39 -10.20
N PRO A 116 -4.85 22.44 -8.91
CA PRO A 116 -4.80 21.28 -8.04
C PRO A 116 -5.71 20.17 -8.57
N ARG A 117 -5.27 18.92 -8.44
CA ARG A 117 -6.05 17.74 -8.83
C ARG A 117 -5.96 16.65 -7.77
N CYS A 118 -7.05 15.92 -7.62
CA CYS A 118 -7.04 14.61 -6.97
C CYS A 118 -6.62 13.56 -8.00
N ILE A 119 -5.65 12.73 -7.62
CA ILE A 119 -5.16 11.63 -8.44
C ILE A 119 -5.26 10.34 -7.64
N VAL A 120 -5.54 9.23 -8.31
CA VAL A 120 -5.52 7.89 -7.73
C VAL A 120 -4.13 7.32 -7.95
N LEU A 121 -3.44 6.93 -6.87
CA LEU A 121 -2.18 6.22 -6.96
C LEU A 121 -2.45 4.76 -7.35
N ASN A 122 -2.01 4.34 -8.52
CA ASN A 122 -2.22 2.98 -9.01
C ASN A 122 -1.11 2.04 -8.52
N ALA A 123 0.14 2.47 -8.61
CA ALA A 123 1.32 1.67 -8.25
C ALA A 123 2.53 2.57 -7.95
N THR A 124 3.50 1.99 -7.24
CA THR A 124 4.76 2.63 -6.84
C THR A 124 5.93 1.72 -7.16
N GLU A 125 7.01 2.27 -7.74
CA GLU A 125 8.21 1.52 -8.08
C GLU A 125 9.47 2.36 -7.82
N GLU A 126 10.46 1.80 -7.14
CA GLU A 126 11.81 2.38 -7.12
C GLU A 126 12.54 2.00 -8.41
N LYS A 127 13.11 2.99 -9.09
CA LYS A 127 13.75 2.83 -10.40
C LYS A 127 15.09 3.54 -10.44
N THR A 128 16.01 2.98 -11.21
CA THR A 128 17.31 3.60 -11.49
C THR A 128 17.36 4.01 -12.95
N ARG A 129 17.82 5.23 -13.24
CA ARG A 129 18.07 5.68 -14.62
C ARG A 129 19.40 5.12 -15.13
N PHE A 130 19.64 5.23 -16.44
CA PHE A 130 20.91 4.86 -17.08
C PHE A 130 22.15 5.59 -16.52
N ASN A 131 21.96 6.73 -15.84
CA ASN A 131 23.03 7.50 -15.20
C ASN A 131 23.11 7.25 -13.68
N ASP A 132 22.65 6.09 -13.21
CA ASP A 132 22.64 5.66 -11.81
C ASP A 132 21.85 6.56 -10.84
N VAL A 133 20.98 7.43 -11.37
CA VAL A 133 20.10 8.25 -10.53
C VAL A 133 18.84 7.45 -10.17
N GLU A 134 18.70 7.17 -8.88
CA GLU A 134 17.52 6.53 -8.30
C GLU A 134 16.35 7.52 -8.16
N TYR A 135 15.14 7.04 -8.48
CA TYR A 135 13.90 7.79 -8.38
C TYR A 135 12.73 6.87 -7.98
N TYR A 136 11.79 7.43 -7.24
CA TYR A 136 10.57 6.76 -6.82
C TYR A 136 9.48 7.18 -7.82
N SER A 137 8.99 6.21 -8.58
CA SER A 137 7.95 6.40 -9.58
C SER A 137 6.58 6.16 -8.97
N LEU A 138 5.68 7.12 -9.11
CA LEU A 138 4.28 7.01 -8.74
C LEU A 138 3.45 6.98 -10.03
N ASN A 139 2.88 5.82 -10.34
CA ASN A 139 1.94 5.68 -11.45
C ASN A 139 0.55 6.09 -10.95
N CYS A 140 0.01 7.16 -11.50
CA CYS A 140 -1.24 7.75 -11.06
C CYS A 140 -2.26 7.83 -12.19
N SER A 141 -3.55 7.77 -11.85
CA SER A 141 -4.64 8.05 -12.77
C SER A 141 -5.52 9.18 -12.26
N TYR A 142 -6.16 9.92 -13.17
CA TYR A 142 -7.00 11.06 -12.83
C TYR A 142 -8.11 11.21 -13.86
N ILE A 143 -9.17 11.91 -13.46
CA ILE A 143 -10.25 12.26 -14.37
C ILE A 143 -9.86 13.53 -15.12
N ASN A 144 -9.87 13.45 -16.44
CA ASN A 144 -9.73 14.59 -17.31
C ASN A 144 -11.09 14.94 -17.92
N TYR A 145 -11.36 16.23 -18.02
CA TYR A 145 -12.58 16.75 -18.63
C TYR A 145 -12.24 17.93 -19.53
N ASP A 146 -12.46 17.76 -20.82
CA ASP A 146 -12.16 18.75 -21.86
C ASP A 146 -13.37 19.63 -22.24
N ARG A 147 -14.42 19.60 -21.41
CA ARG A 147 -15.76 20.21 -21.65
C ARG A 147 -16.65 19.45 -22.63
N LYS A 148 -16.22 18.30 -23.14
CA LYS A 148 -17.01 17.44 -24.04
C LYS A 148 -17.04 15.99 -23.56
N VAL A 149 -15.90 15.48 -23.08
CA VAL A 149 -15.72 14.09 -22.69
C VAL A 149 -15.07 14.03 -21.31
N LEU A 150 -15.56 13.11 -20.48
CA LEU A 150 -14.95 12.74 -19.20
C LEU A 150 -14.18 11.44 -19.40
N GLU A 151 -12.87 11.50 -19.24
CA GLU A 151 -11.97 10.38 -19.51
C GLU A 151 -11.05 10.10 -18.32
N LYS A 152 -10.59 8.84 -18.22
CA LYS A 152 -9.54 8.46 -17.28
C LYS A 152 -8.19 8.62 -17.99
N ALA A 153 -7.37 9.52 -17.48
CA ALA A 153 -6.00 9.72 -17.95
C ALA A 153 -5.00 9.17 -16.93
N SER A 154 -3.80 8.83 -17.39
CA SER A 154 -2.69 8.36 -16.55
C SER A 154 -1.55 9.38 -16.56
N MET A 155 -0.79 9.43 -15.48
CA MET A 155 0.42 10.23 -15.35
C MET A 155 1.46 9.50 -14.50
N GLU A 156 2.73 9.85 -14.68
CA GLU A 156 3.83 9.38 -13.84
C GLU A 156 4.41 10.57 -13.08
N LEU A 157 4.41 10.49 -11.74
CA LEU A 157 5.13 11.43 -10.89
C LEU A 157 6.45 10.80 -10.45
N LYS A 158 7.49 11.62 -10.28
CA LYS A 158 8.83 11.15 -9.93
C LYS A 158 9.37 11.94 -8.75
N ILE A 159 9.77 11.22 -7.71
CA ILE A 159 10.50 11.76 -6.58
C ILE A 159 11.95 11.34 -6.76
N LYS A 160 12.86 12.30 -6.91
CA LYS A 160 14.30 11.99 -6.98
C LYS A 160 14.77 11.59 -5.59
N LYS A 161 15.69 10.63 -5.50
CA LYS A 161 16.35 10.32 -4.23
C LYS A 161 17.08 11.57 -3.72
N PHE A 162 16.96 11.82 -2.43
CA PHE A 162 17.45 12.99 -1.72
C PHE A 162 18.26 12.57 -0.50
#